data_AF-A0A1G4SBX4-F1
#
_entry.id   AF-A0A1G4SBX4-F1
#
_cell.length_a   1.000
_cell.length_b   1.000
_cell.length_c   1.000
_cell.angle_alpha   90.00
_cell.angle_beta   90.00
_cell.angle_gamma   90.00
#
_symmetry.space_group_name_H-M   'P 1'
#
loop_
_entity.id
_entity.type
_entity.pdbx_description
1 polymer ?
#
loop_
_entity_poly.entity_id
_entity_poly.type
_entity_poly.pdbx_seq_one_letter_code
_entity_poly.pdbx_strand_id
1 'polypeptide(L)' 'MGTILYTILIKPLELIFELIFSISHDIVPNPAVNLVIMSLAINLLVLPLYRRADIIQAEAKAKEATVRPMADHIKKHF' A
#
# COMPACT_ATOMS: atom_id res chain seq x y z
N MET A 1 18.47 16.41 2.92
CA MET A 1 17.90 15.15 2.38
C MET A 1 16.49 14.84 2.87
N GLY A 2 16.12 15.09 4.13
CA GLY A 2 14.74 14.85 4.61
C GLY A 2 13.65 15.61 3.83
N THR A 3 13.94 16.83 3.39
CA THR A 3 13.01 17.67 2.62
C THR A 3 12.69 17.10 1.24
N ILE A 4 13.66 16.47 0.58
CA ILE A 4 13.47 15.88 -0.77
C ILE A 4 12.59 14.65 -0.66
N LEU A 5 12.86 13.77 0.31
CA LEU A 5 12.07 12.56 0.54
C LEU A 5 10.62 12.92 0.90
N TYR A 6 10.43 13.90 1.79
CA TYR A 6 9.11 14.41 2.14
C TYR A 6 8.35 14.98 0.92
N THR A 7 9.02 15.80 0.10
CA THR A 7 8.40 16.44 -1.06
C THR A 7 8.01 15.44 -2.14
N ILE A 8 8.80 14.37 -2.32
CA ILE A 8 8.56 13.37 -3.37
C ILE A 8 7.54 12.31 -2.93
N LEU A 9 7.57 11.87 -1.67
CA LEU A 9 6.76 10.75 -1.20
C LEU A 9 5.52 11.20 -0.40
N ILE A 10 5.67 12.16 0.50
CA ILE A 10 4.62 12.51 1.46
C ILE A 10 3.69 13.58 0.91
N LYS A 11 4.26 14.65 0.31
CA LYS A 11 3.47 15.78 -0.19
C LYS A 11 2.42 15.41 -1.26
N PRO A 12 2.67 14.50 -2.22
CA PRO A 12 1.64 14.06 -3.15
C PRO A 12 0.51 13.31 -2.45
N LEU A 13 0.82 12.54 -1.41
CA LEU A 13 -0.17 11.80 -0.64
C LEU A 13 -1.06 12.75 0.17
N GLU A 14 -0.47 13.75 0.81
CA GLU A 14 -1.20 14.85 1.47
C GLU A 14 -2.15 15.54 0.49
N LEU A 15 -1.67 15.87 -0.72
CA LEU A 15 -2.48 16.54 -1.74
C LEU A 15 -3.70 15.71 -2.17
N ILE A 16 -3.54 14.40 -2.29
CA ILE A 16 -4.64 13.47 -2.58
C ILE A 16 -5.65 13.48 -1.43
N PHE A 17 -5.18 13.46 -0.18
CA PHE A 17 -6.06 13.50 0.98
C PHE A 17 -6.80 14.84 1.12
N GLU A 18 -6.13 15.95 0.87
CA GLU A 18 -6.74 17.27 0.84
C GLU A 18 -7.81 17.38 -0.25
N LEU A 19 -7.54 16.84 -1.45
CA LEU A 19 -8.50 16.81 -2.54
C LEU A 19 -9.76 16.01 -2.17
N ILE A 20 -9.58 14.81 -1.61
CA ILE A 20 -10.70 13.95 -1.19
C ILE A 20 -11.50 14.65 -0.08
N PHE A 21 -10.81 15.25 0.88
CA PHE A 21 -11.45 15.99 1.96
C PHE A 21 -12.23 17.20 1.45
N SER A 22 -11.66 17.99 0.54
CA SER A 22 -12.32 19.15 -0.06
C SER A 22 -13.60 18.74 -0.77
N ILE A 23 -13.54 17.70 -1.62
CA ILE A 23 -14.72 17.18 -2.32
C ILE A 23 -15.77 16.68 -1.32
N SER A 24 -15.34 15.96 -0.28
CA SER A 24 -16.25 15.46 0.76
C SER A 24 -16.94 16.61 1.50
N HIS A 25 -16.19 17.64 1.87
CA HIS A 25 -16.69 18.78 2.62
C HIS A 25 -17.64 19.65 1.78
N ASP A 26 -17.38 19.78 0.47
CA ASP A 26 -18.25 20.49 -0.47
C ASP A 26 -19.60 19.78 -0.64
N ILE A 27 -19.64 18.45 -0.57
CA ILE A 27 -20.89 17.67 -0.67
C ILE A 27 -21.66 17.70 0.65
N VAL A 28 -20.99 17.43 1.77
CA VAL A 28 -21.58 17.45 3.11
C VAL A 28 -20.63 18.14 4.08
N PRO A 29 -20.94 19.37 4.55
CA PRO A 29 -20.11 20.08 5.53
C PRO A 29 -20.34 19.53 6.95
N ASN A 30 -20.25 18.20 7.11
CA ASN A 30 -20.34 17.50 8.38
C ASN A 30 -19.02 16.78 8.67
N PRO A 31 -18.32 17.14 9.76
CA PRO A 31 -17.03 16.53 10.12
C PRO A 31 -17.07 15.01 10.27
N ALA A 32 -18.15 14.45 10.79
CA ALA A 32 -18.30 13.00 10.98
C ALA A 32 -18.42 12.27 9.64
N VAL A 33 -19.16 12.84 8.69
CA VAL A 33 -19.33 12.29 7.34
C VAL A 33 -18.01 12.36 6.58
N ASN A 34 -17.27 13.47 6.69
CA ASN A 34 -15.96 13.61 6.09
C ASN A 34 -14.97 12.57 6.62
N LEU A 35 -14.97 12.28 7.92
CA LEU A 35 -14.14 11.22 8.50
C LEU A 35 -14.46 9.83 7.91
N VAL A 36 -15.74 9.51 7.74
CA VAL A 36 -16.16 8.23 7.15
C VAL A 36 -15.72 8.13 5.69
N ILE A 37 -15.94 9.18 4.91
CA ILE A 37 -15.54 9.22 3.48
C ILE A 37 -14.02 9.10 3.35
N MET A 38 -13.25 9.84 4.15
CA MET A 38 -11.79 9.75 4.17
C MET A 38 -11.31 8.34 4.53
N SER A 39 -11.90 7.71 5.55
CA SER A 39 -11.58 6.32 5.91
C SER A 39 -11.83 5.34 4.76
N LEU A 40 -12.97 5.45 4.09
CA LEU A 40 -13.29 4.64 2.92
C LEU A 40 -12.32 4.89 1.76
N ALA A 41 -12.00 6.16 1.50
CA ALA A 41 -11.10 6.53 0.41
C ALA A 41 -9.68 5.99 0.63
N ILE A 42 -9.14 6.10 1.85
CA ILE A 42 -7.84 5.51 2.21
C ILE A 42 -7.88 3.99 1.99
N ASN A 43 -8.89 3.30 2.52
CA ASN A 43 -9.01 1.85 2.36
C ASN A 43 -9.07 1.42 0.88
N LEU A 44 -9.77 2.18 0.04
CA LEU A 44 -9.83 1.94 -1.40
C LEU A 44 -8.49 2.20 -2.11
N LEU A 45 -7.79 3.27 -1.74
CA LEU A 45 -6.48 3.63 -2.31
C LEU A 45 -5.39 2.60 -1.95
N VAL A 46 -5.45 2.00 -0.76
CA VAL A 46 -4.46 1.00 -0.34
C VAL A 46 -4.76 -0.39 -0.94
N LEU A 47 -6.01 -0.69 -1.29
CA LEU A 47 -6.38 -1.97 -1.91
C LEU A 47 -5.53 -2.39 -3.14
N PRO A 48 -5.29 -1.55 -4.16
CA PRO A 48 -4.44 -1.93 -5.30
C PRO A 48 -2.99 -2.19 -4.88
N LEU A 49 -2.49 -1.49 -3.87
CA LEU A 49 -1.14 -1.70 -3.33
C LEU A 49 -1.04 -3.07 -2.65
N TYR A 50 -2.03 -3.44 -1.83
CA TYR A 50 -2.10 -4.77 -1.23
C TYR A 50 -2.13 -5.87 -2.28
N ARG A 51 -2.98 -5.74 -3.31
CA ARG A 51 -3.07 -6.73 -4.39
C ARG A 51 -1.73 -6.92 -5.11
N ARG A 52 -0.97 -5.85 -5.35
CA ARG A 52 0.37 -5.97 -5.95
C ARG A 52 1.36 -6.66 -5.02
N ALA A 53 1.33 -6.33 -3.73
CA ALA A 53 2.18 -6.99 -2.74
C ALA A 53 1.88 -8.50 -2.66
N ASP A 54 0.61 -8.89 -2.68
CA ASP A 54 0.18 -10.29 -2.63
C ASP A 54 0.66 -11.09 -3.85
N ILE A 55 0.60 -10.48 -5.06
CA ILE A 55 1.12 -11.12 -6.29
C ILE A 55 2.64 -11.36 -6.15
N ILE A 56 3.39 -10.35 -5.73
CA ILE A 56 4.85 -10.46 -5.56
C ILE A 56 5.20 -11.52 -4.51
N GLN A 57 4.45 -11.58 -3.40
CA GLN A 57 4.61 -12.61 -2.38
C GLN A 57 4.30 -14.02 -2.90
N ALA A 58 3.25 -14.18 -3.70
CA ALA A 58 2.90 -15.45 -4.31
C ALA A 58 3.97 -15.95 -5.29
N GLU A 59 4.52 -15.05 -6.12
CA GLU A 59 5.62 -15.35 -7.04
C GLU A 59 6.89 -15.76 -6.29
N ALA A 60 7.24 -15.03 -5.22
CA ALA A 60 8.39 -15.35 -4.38
C ALA A 60 8.23 -16.74 -3.73
N LYS A 61 7.04 -17.05 -3.21
CA LYS A 61 6.73 -18.35 -2.60
C LYS A 61 6.77 -19.49 -3.62
N ALA A 62 6.26 -19.27 -4.83
CA ALA A 62 6.33 -20.26 -5.91
C ALA A 62 7.78 -20.55 -6.31
N LYS A 63 8.61 -19.51 -6.40
CA LYS A 63 10.03 -19.65 -6.70
C LYS A 63 10.82 -20.31 -5.57
N GLU A 64 10.48 -20.01 -4.32
CA GLU A 64 11.07 -20.69 -3.17
C GLU A 64 10.73 -22.18 -3.18
N ALA A 65 9.48 -22.56 -3.49
CA ALA A 65 9.05 -23.95 -3.55
C ALA A 65 9.82 -24.80 -4.57
N THR A 66 10.30 -24.20 -5.68
CA THR A 66 11.11 -24.92 -6.67
C THR A 66 12.58 -25.07 -6.26
N VAL A 67 13.11 -24.10 -5.51
CA VAL A 67 14.52 -24.09 -5.06
C VAL A 67 14.71 -24.90 -3.78
N ARG A 68 13.70 -24.92 -2.91
CA ARG A 68 13.74 -25.53 -1.59
C ARG A 68 14.15 -27.01 -1.56
N PRO A 69 13.71 -27.90 -2.48
CA PRO A 69 14.14 -29.30 -2.47
C PRO A 69 15.65 -29.46 -2.68
N MET A 70 16.23 -28.66 -3.58
CA MET A 70 17.67 -28.68 -3.85
C MET A 70 18.43 -28.04 -2.67
N ALA A 71 17.94 -26.91 -2.15
CA ALA A 71 18.53 -26.26 -0.99
C ALA A 71 18.55 -27.18 0.24
N ASP A 72 17.46 -27.92 0.49
CA ASP A 72 17.35 -28.90 1.56
C ASP A 72 18.30 -30.10 1.34
N HIS A 73 18.50 -30.53 0.08
CA HIS A 73 19.47 -31.57 -0.26
C HIS A 73 20.91 -31.12 0.02
N ILE A 74 21.30 -29.91 -0.41
CA ILE A 74 22.63 -29.35 -0.12
C ILE A 74 22.84 -29.28 1.39
N LYS A 75 21.90 -28.70 2.13
CA LYS A 75 21.99 -28.52 3.59
C LYS A 75 22.08 -29.84 4.36
N LYS A 76 21.57 -30.94 3.79
CA LYS A 76 21.63 -32.27 4.41
C LYS A 76 22.99 -32.96 4.18
N HIS A 77 23.69 -32.61 3.11
CA HIS A 77 24.87 -33.33 2.65
C HIS A 77 26.19 -32.55 2.77
N PHE A 78 26.13 -31.23 2.87
CA PHE A 78 27.26 -30.33 3.11
C PHE A 78 27.04 -29.53 4.39
#